data_AF-A0A843KDA6-F1
#
_entry.id   AF-A0A843KDA6-F1
#
_cell.length_a   1.000
_cell.length_b   1.000
_cell.length_c   1.000
_cell.angle_alpha   90.00
_cell.angle_beta   90.00
_cell.angle_gamma   90.00
#
_symmetry.space_group_name_H-M   'P 1'
#
loop_
_entity.id
_entity.type
_entity.pdbx_description
1 polymer ?
#
loop_
_entity_poly.entity_id
_entity_poly.type
_entity_poly.pdbx_seq_one_letter_code
_entity_poly.pdbx_strand_id
1 'polypeptide(L)' 'MASKTISIRDDVYKLLKDAKREEESFSDAIERLLKKDKVNLSEYFGALKEDPILDRLEADSKRIREMARSRV' A
#
# COMPACT_ATOMS: atom_id res chain seq x y z
N MET A 1 -5.88 31.54 -5.26
CA MET A 1 -5.61 30.70 -4.08
C MET A 1 -4.97 31.55 -3.01
N ALA A 2 -5.43 31.44 -1.76
CA ALA A 2 -4.73 32.08 -0.64
C ALA A 2 -3.54 31.19 -0.25
N SER A 3 -2.33 31.75 -0.21
CA SER A 3 -1.17 31.05 0.33
C SER A 3 -1.06 31.29 1.83
N LYS A 4 -0.60 30.26 2.55
CA LYS A 4 -0.25 30.33 3.97
C LYS A 4 1.16 29.79 4.13
N THR A 5 1.98 30.50 4.89
CA THR A 5 3.32 30.04 5.25
C THR A 5 3.23 29.26 6.55
N ILE A 6 3.70 28.02 6.54
CA ILE A 6 3.81 27.18 7.73
C ILE A 6 5.28 26.88 8.00
N SER A 7 5.67 26.84 9.26
CA SER A 7 7.00 26.37 9.67
C SER A 7 6.90 24.89 10.01
N ILE A 8 7.78 24.08 9.43
CA ILE A 8 7.93 22.66 9.74
C ILE A 8 9.37 22.37 10.11
N ARG A 9 9.60 21.29 10.85
CA ARG A 9 10.95 20.84 11.16
C ARG A 9 11.66 20.35 9.89
N ASP A 10 12.98 20.46 9.86
CA ASP A 10 13.80 20.09 8.70
C ASP A 10 13.69 18.58 8.35
N ASP A 11 13.60 17.73 9.37
CA ASP A 11 13.35 16.29 9.20
C ASP A 11 12.01 16.02 8.48
N VAL A 12 10.96 16.73 8.89
CA VAL A 12 9.63 16.63 8.26
C VAL A 12 9.64 17.17 6.82
N TYR A 13 10.36 18.26 6.57
CA TYR A 13 10.52 18.78 5.21
C TYR A 13 11.19 17.76 4.28
N LYS A 14 12.26 17.10 4.74
CA LYS A 14 12.93 16.04 3.97
C LYS A 14 12.00 14.87 3.66
N LEU A 15 11.26 14.38 4.65
CA LEU A 15 10.26 13.33 4.45
C LEU A 15 9.19 13.74 3.42
N LEU A 16 8.70 14.97 3.50
CA LEU A 16 7.71 15.48 2.56
C LEU A 16 8.29 15.62 1.14
N LYS A 17 9.55 16.06 1.04
CA LYS A 17 10.26 16.17 -0.24
C LYS A 17 10.48 14.80 -0.89
N ASP A 18 10.83 13.78 -0.11
CA ASP A 18 11.02 12.42 -0.60
C ASP A 18 9.68 11.76 -0.99
N ALA A 19 8.61 12.08 -0.27
CA ALA A 19 7.28 11.60 -0.58
C ALA A 19 6.64 12.31 -1.79
N LYS A 20 7.21 13.44 -2.24
CA LYS A 20 6.71 14.27 -3.33
C LYS A 20 7.06 13.64 -4.69
N ARG A 21 6.08 13.49 -5.57
CA ARG A 21 6.25 13.08 -6.97
C ARG A 21 6.80 14.24 -7.83
N GLU A 22 7.42 13.92 -8.98
CA GLU A 22 8.09 14.93 -9.83
C GLU A 22 7.13 16.06 -10.26
N GLU A 23 5.94 15.70 -10.74
CA GLU A 23 4.94 16.63 -11.29
C GLU A 23 3.95 17.21 -10.25
N GLU A 24 3.99 16.81 -8.97
CA GLU A 24 3.02 17.28 -7.96
C GLU A 24 3.53 18.50 -7.19
N SER A 25 2.66 19.38 -6.69
CA SER A 25 3.07 20.44 -5.75
C SER A 25 3.15 19.91 -4.30
N PHE A 26 3.79 20.66 -3.39
CA PHE A 26 3.78 20.31 -1.97
C PHE A 26 2.36 20.28 -1.38
N SER A 27 1.47 21.16 -1.86
CA SER A 27 0.06 21.17 -1.44
C SER A 27 -0.65 19.89 -1.89
N ASP A 28 -0.40 19.44 -3.12
CA ASP A 28 -0.98 18.19 -3.66
C ASP A 28 -0.45 16.97 -2.92
N ALA A 29 0.85 16.95 -2.62
CA ALA A 29 1.47 15.89 -1.82
C ALA A 29 0.82 15.80 -0.43
N ILE A 30 0.63 16.94 0.25
CA ILE A 30 -0.05 16.99 1.55
C ILE A 30 -1.49 16.47 1.43
N GLU A 31 -2.26 16.92 0.42
CA GLU A 31 -3.63 16.47 0.23
C GLU A 31 -3.70 14.95 -0.02
N ARG A 32 -2.84 14.41 -0.88
CA ARG A 32 -2.77 12.98 -1.20
C ARG A 32 -2.38 12.13 0.03
N LEU A 33 -1.40 12.57 0.80
CA LEU A 33 -0.95 11.84 2.00
C LEU A 33 -1.99 11.88 3.12
N LEU A 34 -2.77 12.97 3.22
CA LEU A 34 -3.83 13.12 4.22
C LEU A 34 -5.15 12.50 3.77
N LYS A 35 -5.38 12.33 2.46
CA LYS A 35 -6.41 11.46 1.92
C LYS A 35 -6.06 10.02 2.29
N LYS A 36 -6.44 9.63 3.51
CA LYS A 36 -6.73 8.24 3.80
C LYS A 36 -7.93 7.88 2.95
N ASP A 37 -7.67 7.26 1.79
CA ASP A 37 -8.66 6.39 1.19
C ASP A 37 -8.98 5.37 2.29
N LYS A 38 -10.14 5.54 2.94
CA LYS A 38 -10.68 4.53 3.84
C LYS A 38 -11.11 3.37 2.96
N VAL A 39 -10.13 2.67 2.39
CA VAL A 39 -10.35 1.43 1.68
C VAL A 39 -10.85 0.46 2.74
N ASN A 40 -12.15 0.22 2.71
CA ASN A 40 -12.75 -0.74 3.62
C ASN A 40 -12.39 -2.13 3.09
N LEU A 41 -11.33 -2.73 3.65
CA LEU A 41 -10.87 -4.05 3.23
C LEU A 41 -11.96 -5.12 3.33
N SER A 42 -13.01 -4.91 4.15
CA SER A 42 -14.15 -5.83 4.21
C SER A 42 -14.90 -5.92 2.88
N GLU A 43 -14.90 -4.87 2.06
CA GLU A 43 -15.58 -4.86 0.75
C GLU A 43 -14.92 -5.81 -0.26
N TYR A 44 -13.65 -6.15 -0.06
CA TYR A 44 -12.91 -7.09 -0.90
C TYR A 44 -13.02 -8.53 -0.40
N PHE A 45 -13.77 -8.80 0.68
CA PHE A 45 -13.94 -10.14 1.21
C PHE A 45 -14.62 -11.04 0.18
N GLY A 46 -13.93 -12.12 -0.22
CA GLY A 46 -14.42 -13.05 -1.24
C GLY A 46 -14.30 -12.56 -2.68
N ALA A 47 -13.59 -11.45 -2.95
CA ALA A 47 -13.38 -10.94 -4.31
C ALA A 47 -12.73 -11.97 -5.26
N LEU A 48 -11.97 -12.93 -4.71
CA LEU A 48 -11.32 -14.01 -5.46
C LEU A 48 -12.00 -15.37 -5.28
N LYS A 49 -13.19 -15.43 -4.66
CA LYS A 49 -13.83 -16.71 -4.29
C LYS A 49 -14.05 -17.65 -5.48
N GLU A 50 -14.37 -17.09 -6.64
CA GLU A 50 -14.62 -17.85 -7.88
C GLU A 50 -13.39 -17.88 -8.80
N ASP A 51 -12.29 -17.25 -8.40
CA ASP A 51 -11.07 -17.19 -9.20
C ASP A 51 -10.25 -18.48 -8.99
N PRO A 52 -9.91 -19.22 -10.07
CA PRO A 52 -9.06 -20.42 -10.00
C PRO A 52 -7.69 -20.19 -9.37
N ILE A 53 -7.26 -18.93 -9.18
CA ILE A 53 -6.03 -18.58 -8.48
C ILE A 53 -5.98 -19.14 -7.06
N LEU A 54 -7.12 -19.23 -6.37
CA LEU A 54 -7.15 -19.77 -5.00
C LEU A 54 -6.83 -21.27 -4.99
N ASP A 55 -7.35 -22.03 -5.94
CA ASP A 55 -7.07 -23.47 -6.07
C ASP A 55 -5.58 -23.71 -6.38
N ARG A 56 -5.00 -22.89 -7.28
CA ARG A 56 -3.58 -22.96 -7.62
C ARG A 56 -2.70 -22.63 -6.41
N LEU A 57 -3.04 -21.57 -5.68
CA LEU A 57 -2.32 -21.15 -4.47
C LEU A 57 -2.38 -22.24 -3.39
N GLU A 58 -3.51 -22.92 -3.23
CA GLU A 58 -3.64 -24.04 -2.31
C GLU A 58 -2.75 -25.22 -2.73
N ALA A 59 -2.77 -25.59 -4.02
CA ALA A 59 -1.94 -26.66 -4.55
C ALA A 59 -0.44 -26.37 -4.36
N ASP A 60 -0.02 -25.14 -4.62
CA ASP A 60 1.37 -24.71 -4.43
C ASP A 60 1.76 -24.73 -2.95
N SER A 61 0.89 -24.28 -2.06
CA SER A 61 1.10 -24.32 -0.61
C SER A 61 1.23 -25.75 -0.07
N LYS A 62 0.48 -26.71 -0.64
CA LYS A 62 0.63 -28.14 -0.30
C LYS A 62 1.99 -28.67 -0.74
N ARG A 63 2.36 -28.42 -2.00
CA ARG A 63 3.66 -28.85 -2.55
C ARG A 63 4.84 -28.34 -1.73
N ILE A 64 4.83 -27.05 -1.37
CA ILE A 64 5.89 -26.45 -0.55
C ILE A 64 5.99 -27.14 0.82
N ARG A 65 4.87 -27.43 1.48
CA ARG A 65 4.86 -28.12 2.78
C ARG A 65 5.38 -29.55 2.70
N GLU A 66 5.01 -30.28 1.66
CA GLU A 66 5.51 -31.64 1.42
C GLU A 66 7.03 -31.63 1.18
N MET A 67 7.51 -30.73 0.32
CA MET A 67 8.94 -30.55 0.08
C MET A 67 9.71 -30.17 1.35
N ALA A 68 9.13 -29.33 2.22
CA ALA A 68 9.75 -28.96 3.48
C ALA A 68 9.82 -30.13 4.46
N ARG A 69 8.79 -30.99 4.51
CA ARG A 69 8.78 -32.19 5.36
C ARG A 69 9.73 -33.28 4.88
N SER A 70 9.95 -33.40 3.57
CA SER A 70 10.91 -34.37 3.01
C SER A 70 12.38 -34.00 3.25
N ARG A 71 12.66 -32.80 3.78
CA ARG A 71 14.01 -32.30 4.08
C ARG A 71 14.44 -32.54 5.54
N VAL A 72 13.63 -33.23 6.34
CA VAL A 72 13.91 -33.64 7.73
C VAL A 72 13.98 -35.16 7.78
#